data_AF-A0A1K0JJX5-F1
#
_entry.id   AF-A0A1K0JJX5-F1
#
_cell.length_a   1.000
_cell.length_b   1.000
_cell.length_c   1.000
_cell.angle_alpha   90.00
_cell.angle_beta   90.00
_cell.angle_gamma   90.00
#
_symmetry.space_group_name_H-M   'P 1'
#
loop_
_entity.id
_entity.type
_entity.pdbx_description
1 polymer ?
#
loop_
_entity_poly.entity_id
_entity_poly.type
_entity_poly.pdbx_seq_one_letter_code
_entity_poly.pdbx_strand_id
1 'polypeptide(L)'
;MDRQTIYAGQIPLETDLLNTNKNTMVALAKLAAAMFGTATVVNGLACVPTAPAGLTVNVNPGEMYSLVATDATAYSSLSADSHNILKQGVVLDAVNLSCPAPGTAGQSINYLVQATYQDSDAGSVVLPYYNASNPSQAWSGPGNTGTAQPTARKGIVVLSAKAGVAATTGSQTTPAPDAGYTGLYVVTVANGQTTITAANIAQASNAPILPTDLLHAIQANSLITANDTGTANTYAVSFSPAITALTDGMVVWFKAKTANTGASTLNVNGLGASPMVGGAHSALQGGEIVVNGKCQAVWRADISSWVLIECTGGAIQVAAATQTQHAPQYGQLPQHGQCRLSLSGGNLLLAPYNGNKLIIGGVMRTIPAAGISLAPTGLTAATTYYVYAFMNGAAMTLEASTTGHSTDATTGVEVKTGDASRTLVGMAYPVTGPAFADNYQQRLVLSWFNRRNVLVAGNFTAGRSTTSSTPTELNSEIRNNFLCWGDEAINMNTYGIVTLAGSPGQQASTGIAVDSSSVLYDASIQYQRDTNSNIGTSTVGTSALLSEGFHFSTLLGYVSASNATWSTNNFLKSIIRG
;
A
#
# COMPACT_ATOMS: atom_id res chain seq x y z
N MET A 1 -23.14 -15.16 46.14
CA MET A 1 -22.99 -16.54 46.64
C MET A 1 -24.10 -16.77 47.64
N ASP A 2 -24.88 -17.83 47.44
CA ASP A 2 -25.97 -18.19 48.35
C ASP A 2 -25.39 -18.74 49.66
N ARG A 3 -25.96 -18.35 50.79
CA ARG A 3 -25.48 -18.72 52.13
C ARG A 3 -26.58 -19.42 52.90
N GLN A 4 -26.24 -20.50 53.60
CA GLN A 4 -27.16 -21.15 54.52
C GLN A 4 -27.36 -20.29 55.77
N THR A 5 -28.61 -20.18 56.22
CA THR A 5 -28.95 -19.49 57.48
C THR A 5 -29.19 -20.55 58.53
N ILE A 6 -28.35 -20.56 59.58
CA ILE A 6 -28.45 -21.49 60.70
C ILE A 6 -28.67 -20.66 61.97
N TYR A 7 -29.66 -21.01 62.77
CA TYR A 7 -30.05 -20.24 63.97
C TYR A 7 -29.46 -20.81 65.25
N ALA A 8 -29.33 -19.97 66.28
CA ALA A 8 -28.91 -20.41 67.61
C ALA A 8 -29.91 -21.43 68.18
N GLY A 9 -29.42 -22.58 68.63
CA GLY A 9 -30.25 -23.67 69.15
C GLY A 9 -30.83 -24.62 68.09
N GLN A 10 -30.63 -24.34 66.79
CA GLN A 10 -30.96 -25.29 65.72
C GLN A 10 -29.99 -26.48 65.72
N ILE A 11 -30.49 -27.68 65.45
CA ILE A 11 -29.65 -28.86 65.17
C ILE A 11 -29.13 -28.72 63.73
N PRO A 12 -27.82 -28.55 63.49
CA PRO A 12 -27.27 -28.47 62.14
C PRO A 12 -27.44 -29.79 61.41
N LEU A 13 -27.83 -29.73 60.14
CA LEU A 13 -27.86 -30.88 59.24
C LEU A 13 -26.59 -30.90 58.41
N GLU A 14 -26.18 -32.08 57.94
CA GLU A 14 -25.07 -32.21 57.01
C GLU A 14 -25.32 -31.42 55.71
N THR A 15 -26.59 -31.33 55.28
CA THR A 15 -27.00 -30.57 54.10
C THR A 15 -26.68 -29.08 54.21
N ASP A 16 -26.61 -28.51 55.41
CA ASP A 16 -26.25 -27.11 55.61
C ASP A 16 -24.80 -26.84 55.17
N LEU A 17 -23.90 -27.77 55.48
CA LEU A 17 -22.51 -27.72 55.04
C LEU A 17 -22.37 -28.05 53.55
N LEU A 18 -23.04 -29.11 53.10
CA LEU A 18 -22.97 -29.55 51.71
C LEU A 18 -23.47 -28.49 50.73
N ASN A 19 -24.58 -27.81 51.05
CA ASN A 19 -25.11 -26.72 50.23
C ASN A 19 -24.16 -25.52 50.18
N THR A 20 -23.46 -25.20 51.28
CA THR A 20 -22.47 -24.12 51.28
C THR A 20 -21.34 -24.42 50.29
N ASN A 21 -20.83 -25.64 50.28
CA ASN A 21 -19.79 -26.09 49.33
C ASN A 21 -20.29 -26.01 47.88
N LYS A 22 -21.50 -26.52 47.61
CA LYS A 22 -22.14 -26.44 46.29
C LYS A 22 -22.29 -24.98 45.82
N ASN A 23 -22.77 -24.10 46.68
CA ASN A 23 -22.95 -22.68 46.37
C ASN A 23 -21.62 -21.96 46.11
N THR A 24 -20.55 -22.30 46.83
CA THR A 24 -19.20 -21.78 46.55
C THR A 24 -18.69 -22.25 45.19
N MET A 25 -18.86 -23.53 44.86
CA MET A 25 -18.48 -24.07 43.55
C MET A 25 -19.24 -23.37 42.41
N VAL A 26 -20.56 -23.18 42.55
CA VAL A 26 -21.37 -22.45 41.56
C VAL A 26 -20.88 -21.00 41.40
N ALA A 27 -20.54 -20.32 42.50
CA ALA A 27 -20.02 -18.96 42.45
C ALA A 27 -18.68 -18.87 41.70
N LEU A 28 -17.75 -19.80 41.96
CA LEU A 28 -16.47 -19.88 41.25
C LEU A 28 -16.67 -20.24 39.77
N ALA A 29 -17.59 -21.15 39.47
CA ALA A 29 -17.94 -21.51 38.09
C ALA A 29 -18.50 -20.32 37.32
N LYS A 30 -19.31 -19.46 37.95
CA LYS A 30 -19.81 -18.22 37.33
C LYS A 30 -18.71 -17.20 37.09
N LEU A 31 -17.75 -17.08 38.01
CA LEU A 31 -16.58 -16.22 37.80
C LEU A 31 -15.71 -16.75 36.64
N ALA A 32 -15.39 -18.05 36.63
CA ALA A 32 -14.64 -18.67 35.55
C ALA A 32 -15.35 -18.51 34.19
N ALA A 33 -16.68 -18.68 34.16
CA ALA A 33 -17.46 -18.48 32.95
C ALA A 33 -17.50 -17.03 32.47
N ALA A 34 -17.40 -16.05 33.38
CA ALA A 34 -17.26 -14.64 32.99
C ALA A 34 -15.90 -14.34 32.35
N MET A 35 -14.85 -15.09 32.71
CA MET A 35 -13.49 -14.90 32.19
C MET A 35 -13.24 -15.70 30.90
N PHE A 36 -13.74 -16.93 30.83
CA PHE A 36 -13.43 -17.89 29.76
C PHE A 36 -14.61 -18.16 28.82
N GLY A 37 -15.80 -17.66 29.14
CA GLY A 37 -17.05 -18.09 28.49
C GLY A 37 -17.47 -19.48 28.94
N THR A 38 -18.30 -20.16 28.13
CA THR A 38 -18.81 -21.51 28.43
C THR A 38 -18.11 -22.61 27.65
N ALA A 39 -17.13 -22.27 26.82
CA ALA A 39 -16.33 -23.25 26.10
C ALA A 39 -15.37 -23.98 27.05
N THR A 40 -14.94 -25.18 26.67
CA THR A 40 -13.89 -25.86 27.45
C THR A 40 -12.58 -25.11 27.27
N VAL A 41 -11.87 -24.85 28.37
CA VAL A 41 -10.56 -24.17 28.38
C VAL A 41 -9.60 -24.95 29.28
N VAL A 42 -8.35 -25.07 28.86
CA VAL A 42 -7.27 -25.72 29.60
C VAL A 42 -6.17 -24.72 29.91
N ASN A 43 -5.69 -24.74 31.15
CA ASN A 43 -4.53 -23.99 31.60
C ASN A 43 -3.50 -24.96 32.20
N GLY A 44 -2.24 -24.84 31.78
CA GLY A 44 -1.20 -25.83 32.12
C GLY A 44 -1.36 -27.13 31.31
N LEU A 45 -1.30 -28.29 31.97
CA LEU A 45 -1.38 -29.61 31.34
C LEU A 45 -0.36 -29.84 30.20
N ALA A 46 0.83 -29.24 30.31
CA ALA A 46 1.85 -29.35 29.28
C ALA A 46 2.29 -30.81 29.08
N CYS A 47 2.19 -31.31 27.85
CA CYS A 47 2.66 -32.64 27.47
C CYS A 47 4.15 -32.59 27.10
N VAL A 48 4.98 -33.29 27.87
CA VAL A 48 6.45 -33.30 27.70
C VAL A 48 7.00 -34.73 27.69
N PRO A 49 8.21 -34.97 27.16
CA PRO A 49 8.89 -36.25 27.35
C PRO A 49 9.13 -36.59 28.82
N THR A 50 9.15 -37.87 29.17
CA THR A 50 9.60 -38.30 30.50
C THR A 50 11.10 -38.09 30.70
N ALA A 51 11.54 -38.03 31.96
CA ALA A 51 12.95 -38.07 32.34
C ALA A 51 13.17 -39.21 33.37
N PRO A 52 13.91 -40.30 33.02
CA PRO A 52 14.56 -40.57 31.73
C PRO A 52 13.55 -40.79 30.59
N ALA A 53 13.97 -40.49 29.36
CA ALA A 53 13.11 -40.58 28.18
C ALA A 53 12.77 -42.04 27.85
N GLY A 54 11.50 -42.28 27.53
CA GLY A 54 10.99 -43.57 27.07
C GLY A 54 9.81 -43.38 26.13
N LEU A 55 9.05 -44.46 25.88
CA LEU A 55 7.81 -44.43 25.10
C LEU A 55 6.59 -44.05 25.94
N THR A 56 6.79 -43.05 26.78
CA THR A 56 5.79 -42.46 27.68
C THR A 56 5.96 -40.95 27.62
N VAL A 57 4.84 -40.22 27.67
CA VAL A 57 4.83 -38.77 27.87
C VAL A 57 4.32 -38.44 29.26
N ASN A 58 4.81 -37.34 29.82
CA ASN A 58 4.35 -36.79 31.07
C ASN A 58 3.44 -35.59 30.79
N VAL A 59 2.20 -35.62 31.28
CA VAL A 59 1.30 -34.47 31.26
C VAL A 59 1.41 -33.79 32.61
N ASN A 60 2.00 -32.60 32.62
CA ASN A 60 2.27 -31.85 33.84
C ASN A 60 0.97 -31.38 34.54
N PRO A 61 1.06 -30.94 35.81
CA PRO A 61 -0.07 -30.38 36.53
C PRO A 61 -0.76 -29.22 35.79
N GLY A 62 -2.04 -29.02 36.10
CA GLY A 62 -2.86 -27.97 35.52
C GLY A 62 -4.34 -28.24 35.74
N GLU A 63 -5.16 -27.49 35.03
CA GLU A 63 -6.60 -27.50 35.23
C GLU A 63 -7.36 -27.39 33.91
N MET A 64 -8.59 -27.90 33.93
CA MET A 64 -9.54 -27.71 32.86
C MET A 64 -10.83 -27.11 33.40
N TYR A 65 -11.45 -26.27 32.60
CA TYR A 65 -12.77 -25.72 32.84
C TYR A 65 -13.69 -26.29 31.79
N SER A 66 -14.76 -26.97 32.19
CA SER A 66 -15.71 -27.57 31.25
C SER A 66 -17.15 -27.41 31.72
N LEU A 67 -18.06 -27.24 30.77
CA LEU A 67 -19.47 -27.03 31.04
C LEU A 67 -20.12 -28.39 31.30
N VAL A 68 -20.44 -28.68 32.55
CA VAL A 68 -20.98 -29.97 33.00
C VAL A 68 -22.04 -29.76 34.07
N ALA A 69 -22.85 -30.78 34.32
CA ALA A 69 -23.87 -30.75 35.38
C ALA A 69 -23.23 -30.44 36.75
N THR A 70 -23.91 -29.63 37.55
CA THR A 70 -23.47 -29.22 38.90
C THR A 70 -23.16 -30.45 39.75
N ASP A 71 -24.09 -31.41 39.76
CA ASP A 71 -23.93 -32.73 40.37
C ASP A 71 -24.67 -33.78 39.50
N ALA A 72 -23.95 -34.47 38.61
CA ALA A 72 -24.57 -35.48 37.74
C ALA A 72 -25.20 -36.65 38.54
N THR A 73 -24.64 -36.95 39.71
CA THR A 73 -25.12 -37.93 40.68
C THR A 73 -25.28 -37.28 42.04
N ALA A 74 -26.15 -37.84 42.90
CA ALA A 74 -26.35 -37.34 44.26
C ALA A 74 -25.03 -37.15 45.01
N TYR A 75 -24.88 -36.05 45.74
CA TYR A 75 -23.72 -35.73 46.58
C TYR A 75 -24.11 -35.88 48.06
N SER A 76 -23.78 -37.02 48.65
CA SER A 76 -24.30 -37.39 49.98
C SER A 76 -25.84 -37.29 49.98
N SER A 77 -26.43 -36.53 50.91
CA SER A 77 -27.88 -36.30 51.00
C SER A 77 -28.41 -35.28 49.99
N LEU A 78 -27.56 -34.59 49.22
CA LEU A 78 -28.02 -33.69 48.15
C LEU A 78 -28.36 -34.49 46.90
N SER A 79 -29.56 -34.27 46.36
CA SER A 79 -29.98 -34.87 45.09
C SER A 79 -29.10 -34.40 43.92
N ALA A 80 -29.08 -35.20 42.84
CA ALA A 80 -28.43 -34.80 41.61
C ALA A 80 -28.99 -33.46 41.09
N ASP A 81 -28.12 -32.65 40.51
CA ASP A 81 -28.43 -31.35 39.94
C ASP A 81 -27.86 -31.25 38.52
N SER A 82 -28.77 -31.25 37.55
CA SER A 82 -28.49 -31.25 36.11
C SER A 82 -28.21 -29.87 35.53
N HIS A 83 -28.24 -28.79 36.33
CA HIS A 83 -27.86 -27.46 35.84
C HIS A 83 -26.39 -27.45 35.45
N ASN A 84 -26.11 -27.03 34.23
CA ASN A 84 -24.75 -26.95 33.74
C ASN A 84 -24.03 -25.70 34.27
N ILE A 85 -22.84 -25.90 34.81
CA ILE A 85 -21.92 -24.86 35.27
C ILE A 85 -20.51 -25.17 34.74
N LEU A 86 -19.67 -24.14 34.61
CA LEU A 86 -18.28 -24.31 34.17
C LEU A 86 -17.42 -24.84 35.33
N LYS A 87 -17.40 -26.16 35.55
CA LYS A 87 -16.66 -26.78 36.65
C LYS A 87 -15.16 -26.82 36.35
N GLN A 88 -14.37 -26.64 37.41
CA GLN A 88 -12.92 -26.79 37.37
C GLN A 88 -12.53 -28.22 37.74
N GLY A 89 -11.86 -28.92 36.83
CA GLY A 89 -11.12 -30.15 37.11
C GLY A 89 -9.66 -29.82 37.32
N VAL A 90 -9.02 -30.46 38.31
CA VAL A 90 -7.61 -30.23 38.62
C VAL A 90 -6.80 -31.52 38.56
N VAL A 91 -5.56 -31.39 38.11
CA VAL A 91 -4.51 -32.41 38.21
C VAL A 91 -3.32 -31.74 38.87
N LEU A 92 -2.98 -32.17 40.08
CA LEU A 92 -1.92 -31.57 40.89
C LEU A 92 -0.57 -32.26 40.71
N ASP A 93 -0.59 -33.51 40.23
CA ASP A 93 0.59 -34.33 39.99
C ASP A 93 0.67 -34.71 38.51
N ALA A 94 1.89 -34.87 38.00
CA ALA A 94 2.08 -35.19 36.59
C ALA A 94 1.62 -36.63 36.25
N VAL A 95 0.94 -36.79 35.11
CA VAL A 95 0.34 -38.07 34.68
C VAL A 95 1.14 -38.66 33.52
N ASN A 96 1.62 -39.89 33.72
CA ASN A 96 2.34 -40.65 32.70
C ASN A 96 1.37 -41.36 31.75
N LEU A 97 1.50 -41.12 30.45
CA LEU A 97 0.70 -41.76 29.41
C LEU A 97 1.60 -42.54 28.44
N SER A 98 1.34 -43.83 28.29
CA SER A 98 2.12 -44.70 27.41
C SER A 98 1.75 -44.47 25.93
N CYS A 99 2.78 -44.43 25.08
CA CYS A 99 2.65 -44.24 23.63
C CYS A 99 3.63 -45.20 22.91
N PRO A 100 3.36 -46.51 22.89
CA PRO A 100 4.29 -47.49 22.31
C PRO A 100 4.48 -47.30 20.80
N ALA A 101 5.65 -47.72 20.29
CA ALA A 101 5.95 -47.72 18.87
C ALA A 101 5.10 -48.77 18.13
N PRO A 102 4.72 -48.53 16.86
CA PRO A 102 3.98 -49.50 16.06
C PRO A 102 4.88 -50.70 15.71
N GLY A 103 4.29 -51.87 15.44
CA GLY A 103 5.05 -53.11 15.19
C GLY A 103 5.66 -53.24 13.80
N THR A 104 5.14 -52.52 12.80
CA THR A 104 5.54 -52.68 11.38
C THR A 104 6.61 -51.67 10.98
N ALA A 105 7.70 -52.14 10.38
CA ALA A 105 8.76 -51.28 9.85
C ALA A 105 8.24 -50.27 8.82
N GLY A 106 8.74 -49.03 8.90
CA GLY A 106 8.33 -47.92 8.02
C GLY A 106 6.98 -47.27 8.38
N GLN A 107 6.34 -47.68 9.47
CA GLN A 107 5.11 -47.06 9.97
C GLN A 107 5.35 -46.14 11.16
N SER A 108 4.46 -45.16 11.31
CA SER A 108 4.29 -44.32 12.50
C SER A 108 2.85 -44.38 12.99
N ILE A 109 2.64 -44.07 14.25
CA ILE A 109 1.33 -43.93 14.88
C ILE A 109 1.23 -42.58 15.58
N ASN A 110 0.05 -41.96 15.51
CA ASN A 110 -0.27 -40.77 16.30
C ASN A 110 -1.12 -41.19 17.50
N TYR A 111 -0.71 -40.76 18.70
CA TYR A 111 -1.55 -40.82 19.90
C TYR A 111 -2.15 -39.44 20.16
N LEU A 112 -3.47 -39.39 20.39
CA LEU A 112 -4.13 -38.18 20.87
C LEU A 112 -4.14 -38.20 22.40
N VAL A 113 -3.41 -37.27 23.02
CA VAL A 113 -3.58 -36.98 24.45
C VAL A 113 -4.88 -36.19 24.59
N GLN A 114 -5.83 -36.74 25.32
CA GLN A 114 -7.16 -36.19 25.49
C GLN A 114 -7.52 -36.07 26.97
N ALA A 115 -8.36 -35.08 27.28
CA ALA A 115 -8.78 -34.75 28.64
C ALA A 115 -10.30 -34.64 28.75
N THR A 116 -10.88 -35.06 29.88
CA THR A 116 -12.27 -34.76 30.24
C THR A 116 -12.39 -34.42 31.73
N TYR A 117 -13.42 -33.65 32.07
CA TYR A 117 -13.76 -33.37 33.46
C TYR A 117 -14.55 -34.55 34.03
N GLN A 118 -14.25 -34.95 35.27
CA GLN A 118 -15.03 -35.95 35.97
C GLN A 118 -15.18 -35.62 37.46
N ASP A 119 -16.38 -35.83 38.01
CA ASP A 119 -16.59 -35.95 39.45
C ASP A 119 -16.18 -37.34 39.91
N SER A 120 -15.26 -37.42 40.87
CA SER A 120 -14.80 -38.68 41.46
C SER A 120 -14.95 -38.65 42.97
N ASP A 121 -15.74 -39.57 43.51
CA ASP A 121 -15.83 -39.82 44.94
C ASP A 121 -14.56 -40.57 45.41
N ALA A 122 -13.99 -40.15 46.55
CA ALA A 122 -12.71 -40.65 47.04
C ALA A 122 -12.65 -40.72 48.57
N GLY A 123 -11.60 -41.38 49.08
CA GLY A 123 -11.29 -41.42 50.51
C GLY A 123 -12.36 -42.16 51.34
N SER A 124 -12.82 -43.32 50.86
CA SER A 124 -13.84 -44.09 51.58
C SER A 124 -13.34 -44.57 52.94
N VAL A 125 -14.05 -44.21 54.00
CA VAL A 125 -13.74 -44.57 55.40
C VAL A 125 -15.02 -44.96 56.12
N VAL A 126 -14.92 -45.85 57.13
CA VAL A 126 -16.04 -46.14 58.03
C VAL A 126 -16.22 -44.97 58.99
N LEU A 127 -17.30 -44.21 58.83
CA LEU A 127 -17.56 -43.00 59.61
C LEU A 127 -18.37 -43.31 60.89
N PRO A 128 -18.16 -42.58 62.00
CA PRO A 128 -19.02 -42.67 63.17
C PRO A 128 -20.37 -41.96 62.90
N TYR A 129 -21.49 -42.59 63.29
CA TYR A 129 -22.84 -42.06 63.16
C TYR A 129 -23.49 -41.89 64.55
N TYR A 130 -24.37 -40.88 64.68
CA TYR A 130 -25.14 -40.68 65.91
C TYR A 130 -26.11 -41.85 66.13
N ASN A 131 -26.08 -42.40 67.33
CA ASN A 131 -26.98 -43.47 67.75
C ASN A 131 -28.07 -42.92 68.66
N ALA A 132 -29.25 -42.69 68.10
CA ALA A 132 -30.39 -42.17 68.86
C ALA A 132 -30.89 -43.13 69.96
N SER A 133 -30.65 -44.44 69.81
CA SER A 133 -31.06 -45.46 70.79
C SER A 133 -30.09 -45.61 71.96
N ASN A 134 -28.82 -45.28 71.77
CA ASN A 134 -27.81 -45.25 72.81
C ASN A 134 -26.76 -44.15 72.53
N PRO A 135 -27.00 -42.91 72.99
CA PRO A 135 -26.12 -41.77 72.70
C PRO A 135 -24.68 -41.89 73.23
N SER A 136 -24.40 -42.83 74.16
CA SER A 136 -23.04 -43.06 74.65
C SER A 136 -22.18 -43.92 73.72
N GLN A 137 -22.74 -44.43 72.62
CA GLN A 137 -22.03 -45.27 71.66
C GLN A 137 -22.37 -44.86 70.21
N ALA A 138 -21.38 -44.35 69.48
CA ALA A 138 -21.54 -44.09 68.05
C ALA A 138 -21.73 -45.38 67.25
N TRP A 139 -22.56 -45.33 66.22
CA TRP A 139 -22.62 -46.38 65.19
C TRP A 139 -21.39 -46.33 64.30
N SER A 140 -20.94 -47.48 63.81
CA SER A 140 -19.87 -47.59 62.82
C SER A 140 -20.46 -47.77 61.42
N GLY A 141 -20.41 -46.74 60.58
CA GLY A 141 -21.08 -46.69 59.28
C GLY A 141 -22.61 -46.53 59.38
N PRO A 142 -23.30 -46.32 58.25
CA PRO A 142 -24.75 -46.13 58.22
C PRO A 142 -25.48 -47.31 58.84
N GLY A 143 -26.40 -47.05 59.76
CA GLY A 143 -27.17 -48.10 60.44
C GLY A 143 -26.31 -49.11 61.22
N ASN A 144 -25.09 -48.72 61.63
CA ASN A 144 -24.12 -49.59 62.29
C ASN A 144 -23.64 -50.79 61.43
N THR A 145 -23.66 -50.65 60.10
CA THR A 145 -23.33 -51.75 59.16
C THR A 145 -21.83 -51.98 58.94
N GLY A 146 -20.97 -51.07 59.39
CA GLY A 146 -19.53 -51.10 59.11
C GLY A 146 -19.15 -50.71 57.68
N THR A 147 -20.11 -50.28 56.85
CA THR A 147 -19.86 -49.90 55.45
C THR A 147 -19.09 -48.58 55.39
N ALA A 148 -17.97 -48.56 54.66
CA ALA A 148 -17.21 -47.34 54.38
C ALA A 148 -17.93 -46.47 53.34
N GLN A 149 -17.86 -45.16 53.50
CA GLN A 149 -18.46 -44.19 52.57
C GLN A 149 -17.44 -43.15 52.12
N PRO A 150 -17.55 -42.65 50.87
CA PRO A 150 -16.65 -41.62 50.37
C PRO A 150 -16.75 -40.36 51.22
N THR A 151 -15.61 -39.72 51.49
CA THR A 151 -15.52 -38.53 52.35
C THR A 151 -15.21 -37.25 51.58
N ALA A 152 -14.91 -37.37 50.28
CA ALA A 152 -14.67 -36.24 49.39
C ALA A 152 -15.17 -36.54 47.98
N ARG A 153 -15.78 -35.54 47.33
CA ARG A 153 -16.01 -35.51 45.89
C ARG A 153 -15.02 -34.56 45.23
N LYS A 154 -14.20 -35.08 44.32
CA LYS A 154 -13.16 -34.32 43.62
C LYS A 154 -13.62 -34.01 42.19
N GLY A 155 -13.39 -32.77 41.75
CA GLY A 155 -13.38 -32.46 40.32
C GLY A 155 -11.98 -32.74 39.75
N ILE A 156 -11.84 -33.77 38.94
CA ILE A 156 -10.55 -34.19 38.37
C ILE A 156 -10.52 -33.95 36.86
N VAL A 157 -9.31 -33.79 36.31
CA VAL A 157 -9.07 -33.98 34.88
C VAL A 157 -8.67 -35.44 34.66
N VAL A 158 -9.46 -36.16 33.86
CA VAL A 158 -9.12 -37.51 33.42
C VAL A 158 -8.33 -37.40 32.13
N LEU A 159 -7.08 -37.84 32.18
CA LEU A 159 -6.15 -37.83 31.06
C LEU A 159 -5.98 -39.24 30.49
N SER A 160 -5.99 -39.36 29.16
CA SER A 160 -5.68 -40.61 28.47
C SER A 160 -4.98 -40.37 27.14
N ALA A 161 -4.23 -41.36 26.66
CA ALA A 161 -3.68 -41.38 25.31
C ALA A 161 -4.48 -42.35 24.45
N LYS A 162 -5.15 -41.82 23.42
CA LYS A 162 -5.92 -42.61 22.46
C LYS A 162 -5.04 -42.94 21.26
N ALA A 163 -4.85 -44.23 20.99
CA ALA A 163 -4.09 -44.70 19.84
C ALA A 163 -4.82 -44.45 18.52
N GLY A 164 -4.12 -43.91 17.54
CA GLY A 164 -4.56 -43.85 16.14
C GLY A 164 -4.32 -45.16 15.40
N VAL A 165 -4.48 -45.11 14.08
CA VAL A 165 -4.12 -46.22 13.19
C VAL A 165 -2.68 -46.01 12.73
N ALA A 166 -1.82 -47.02 12.95
CA ALA A 166 -0.47 -47.01 12.41
C ALA A 166 -0.51 -47.06 10.88
N ALA A 167 0.24 -46.18 10.21
CA ALA A 167 0.32 -46.12 8.77
C ALA A 167 1.75 -45.76 8.34
N THR A 168 2.04 -45.84 7.03
CA THR A 168 3.32 -45.39 6.48
C THR A 168 3.68 -44.01 7.03
N THR A 169 4.93 -43.85 7.50
CA THR A 169 5.39 -42.59 8.10
C THR A 169 5.10 -41.40 7.19
N GLY A 170 4.37 -40.42 7.70
CA GLY A 170 3.88 -39.25 6.97
C GLY A 170 2.42 -39.34 6.53
N SER A 171 1.79 -40.51 6.59
CA SER A 171 0.37 -40.73 6.23
C SER A 171 -0.50 -41.17 7.40
N GLN A 172 0.05 -41.26 8.62
CA GLN A 172 -0.71 -41.60 9.81
C GLN A 172 -1.69 -40.49 10.19
N THR A 173 -2.90 -40.88 10.60
CA THR A 173 -3.97 -39.95 10.97
C THR A 173 -4.14 -39.90 12.48
N THR A 174 -4.27 -38.70 13.04
CA THR A 174 -4.64 -38.50 14.44
C THR A 174 -6.10 -38.94 14.66
N PRO A 175 -6.40 -39.78 15.68
CA PRO A 175 -7.78 -40.15 15.98
C PRO A 175 -8.57 -38.93 16.51
N ALA A 176 -9.89 -38.93 16.33
CA ALA A 176 -10.75 -37.94 16.97
C ALA A 176 -10.84 -38.18 18.50
N PRO A 177 -11.03 -37.13 19.33
CA PRO A 177 -11.33 -37.30 20.75
C PRO A 177 -12.53 -38.22 21.00
N ASP A 178 -12.54 -38.92 22.12
CA ASP A 178 -13.73 -39.66 22.58
C ASP A 178 -14.88 -38.72 22.92
N ALA A 179 -16.11 -39.24 22.94
CA ALA A 179 -17.28 -38.45 23.31
C ALA A 179 -17.10 -37.88 24.74
N GLY A 180 -17.22 -36.56 24.87
CA GLY A 180 -16.99 -35.85 26.14
C GLY A 180 -15.51 -35.53 26.43
N TYR A 181 -14.58 -35.95 25.57
CA TYR A 181 -13.15 -35.62 25.68
C TYR A 181 -12.76 -34.48 24.74
N THR A 182 -11.75 -33.72 25.16
CA THR A 182 -11.11 -32.68 24.37
C THR A 182 -9.67 -33.11 24.04
N GLY A 183 -9.29 -33.05 22.76
CA GLY A 183 -7.93 -33.34 22.33
C GLY A 183 -6.98 -32.18 22.67
N LEU A 184 -5.85 -32.50 23.29
CA LEU A 184 -4.86 -31.51 23.75
C LEU A 184 -3.58 -31.56 22.92
N TYR A 185 -2.99 -32.75 22.79
CA TYR A 185 -1.72 -32.95 22.10
C TYR A 185 -1.74 -34.18 21.21
N VAL A 186 -0.88 -34.18 20.20
CA VAL A 186 -0.60 -35.32 19.33
C VAL A 186 0.84 -35.74 19.55
N VAL A 187 1.03 -37.01 19.86
CA VAL A 187 2.35 -37.63 20.04
C VAL A 187 2.58 -38.61 18.89
N THR A 188 3.58 -38.32 18.04
CA THR A 188 3.93 -39.16 16.88
C THR A 188 5.09 -40.07 17.22
N VAL A 189 4.89 -41.39 17.12
CA VAL A 189 5.91 -42.40 17.42
C VAL A 189 6.14 -43.27 16.20
N ALA A 190 7.39 -43.38 15.75
CA ALA A 190 7.79 -44.23 14.63
C ALA A 190 8.16 -45.65 15.09
N ASN A 191 8.05 -46.63 14.19
CA ASN A 191 8.57 -47.97 14.43
C ASN A 191 10.07 -47.93 14.80
N GLY A 192 10.46 -48.75 15.78
CA GLY A 192 11.84 -48.82 16.27
C GLY A 192 12.28 -47.66 17.17
N GLN A 193 11.43 -46.64 17.37
CA GLN A 193 11.70 -45.56 18.31
C GLN A 193 11.67 -46.09 19.75
N THR A 194 12.63 -45.67 20.58
CA THR A 194 12.75 -46.10 21.99
C THR A 194 12.51 -44.95 22.98
N THR A 195 12.52 -43.71 22.50
CA THR A 195 12.33 -42.49 23.30
C THR A 195 11.46 -41.49 22.57
N ILE A 196 10.62 -40.77 23.30
CA ILE A 196 9.85 -39.62 22.79
C ILE A 196 10.64 -38.35 23.09
N THR A 197 10.74 -37.44 22.11
CA THR A 197 11.37 -36.12 22.27
C THR A 197 10.34 -35.01 22.09
N ALA A 198 10.69 -33.76 22.39
CA ALA A 198 9.80 -32.62 22.17
C ALA A 198 9.35 -32.50 20.70
N ALA A 199 10.19 -32.87 19.73
CA ALA A 199 9.85 -32.84 18.31
C ALA A 199 8.76 -33.85 17.91
N ASN A 200 8.48 -34.85 18.75
CA ASN A 200 7.42 -35.82 18.53
C ASN A 200 6.05 -35.33 19.05
N ILE A 201 6.01 -34.22 19.79
CA ILE A 201 4.81 -33.71 20.46
C ILE A 201 4.39 -32.41 19.79
N ALA A 202 3.14 -32.36 19.34
CA ALA A 202 2.52 -31.15 18.79
C ALA A 202 1.18 -30.89 19.47
N GLN A 203 0.75 -29.63 19.59
CA GLN A 203 -0.60 -29.31 20.05
C GLN A 203 -1.63 -29.82 19.03
N ALA A 204 -2.72 -30.42 19.51
CA ALA A 204 -3.78 -30.87 18.63
C ALA A 204 -4.48 -29.68 17.96
N SER A 205 -4.99 -29.88 16.75
CA SER A 205 -5.74 -28.83 16.04
C SER A 205 -6.92 -28.37 16.90
N ASN A 206 -7.06 -27.04 17.06
CA ASN A 206 -8.08 -26.39 17.89
C ASN A 206 -8.08 -26.78 19.38
N ALA A 207 -6.98 -27.32 19.91
CA ALA A 207 -6.88 -27.61 21.35
C ALA A 207 -7.06 -26.31 22.16
N PRO A 208 -7.99 -26.26 23.13
CA PRO A 208 -8.37 -25.02 23.82
C PRO A 208 -7.42 -24.72 24.99
N ILE A 209 -6.11 -24.77 24.72
CA ILE A 209 -5.06 -24.53 25.69
C ILE A 209 -4.69 -23.05 25.64
N LEU A 210 -4.71 -22.39 26.80
CA LEU A 210 -4.28 -21.00 26.89
C LEU A 210 -2.77 -20.90 26.54
N PRO A 211 -2.36 -19.95 25.66
CA PRO A 211 -0.95 -19.84 25.24
C PRO A 211 0.02 -19.53 26.39
N THR A 212 -0.47 -18.79 27.39
CA THR A 212 0.14 -18.43 28.68
C THR A 212 -0.98 -18.31 29.70
N ASP A 213 -0.72 -17.94 30.97
CA ASP A 213 -1.83 -17.51 31.82
C ASP A 213 -2.56 -16.30 31.19
N LEU A 214 -3.83 -16.16 31.57
CA LEU A 214 -4.75 -15.21 30.96
C LEU A 214 -4.24 -13.76 31.05
N LEU A 215 -3.63 -13.37 32.18
CA LEU A 215 -3.18 -12.00 32.39
C LEU A 215 -2.05 -11.65 31.41
N HIS A 216 -1.05 -12.53 31.29
CA HIS A 216 0.03 -12.32 30.32
C HIS A 216 -0.47 -12.40 28.88
N ALA A 217 -1.46 -13.24 28.59
CA ALA A 217 -2.06 -13.33 27.26
C ALA A 217 -2.75 -12.02 26.85
N ILE A 218 -3.47 -11.39 27.80
CA ILE A 218 -4.07 -10.07 27.62
C ILE A 218 -2.99 -9.01 27.41
N GLN A 219 -1.98 -8.95 28.29
CA GLN A 219 -0.90 -7.94 28.20
C GLN A 219 -0.11 -8.02 26.90
N ALA A 220 0.14 -9.24 26.40
CA ALA A 220 0.85 -9.48 25.15
C ALA A 220 -0.03 -9.36 23.89
N ASN A 221 -1.35 -9.14 24.05
CA ASN A 221 -2.33 -9.21 22.96
C ASN A 221 -2.29 -10.54 22.17
N SER A 222 -1.89 -11.64 22.81
CA SER A 222 -1.73 -12.94 22.14
C SER A 222 -3.06 -13.54 21.68
N LEU A 223 -4.16 -13.15 22.33
CA LEU A 223 -5.53 -13.56 21.99
C LEU A 223 -6.04 -12.96 20.68
N ILE A 224 -5.44 -11.87 20.20
CA ILE A 224 -5.87 -11.13 18.99
C ILE A 224 -4.75 -10.98 17.98
N THR A 225 -3.60 -11.66 18.16
CA THR A 225 -2.45 -11.58 17.25
C THR A 225 -2.10 -12.95 16.69
N ALA A 226 -1.85 -13.04 15.38
CA ALA A 226 -1.42 -14.27 14.72
C ALA A 226 -0.38 -13.99 13.61
N ASN A 227 0.27 -15.05 13.10
CA ASN A 227 1.12 -14.95 11.92
C ASN A 227 0.32 -15.38 10.68
N ASP A 228 0.47 -14.64 9.59
CA ASP A 228 -0.06 -15.05 8.30
C ASP A 228 0.70 -16.27 7.76
N THR A 229 -0.05 -17.27 7.32
CA THR A 229 0.46 -18.52 6.72
C THR A 229 0.14 -18.63 5.24
N GLY A 230 -0.70 -17.74 4.71
CA GLY A 230 -1.21 -17.74 3.36
C GLY A 230 -0.19 -17.34 2.29
N THR A 231 -0.74 -16.86 1.19
CA THR A 231 -0.01 -16.41 -0.01
C THR A 231 -0.37 -14.95 -0.34
N ALA A 232 0.36 -14.33 -1.27
CA ALA A 232 0.10 -12.95 -1.66
C ALA A 232 -1.38 -12.75 -2.02
N ASN A 233 -1.97 -11.67 -1.51
CA ASN A 233 -3.39 -11.30 -1.67
C ASN A 233 -4.39 -12.30 -1.05
N THR A 234 -3.95 -13.40 -0.43
CA THR A 234 -4.78 -14.48 0.13
C THR A 234 -4.25 -14.87 1.49
N TYR A 235 -4.50 -14.01 2.48
CA TYR A 235 -3.98 -14.10 3.83
C TYR A 235 -4.77 -15.11 4.67
N ALA A 236 -4.07 -15.86 5.52
CA ALA A 236 -4.69 -16.88 6.38
C ALA A 236 -4.04 -16.90 7.76
N VAL A 237 -4.86 -16.72 8.80
CA VAL A 237 -4.40 -16.56 10.19
C VAL A 237 -5.21 -17.46 11.12
N SER A 238 -4.55 -18.01 12.14
CA SER A 238 -5.17 -18.87 13.15
C SER A 238 -4.86 -18.34 14.54
N PHE A 239 -5.89 -17.82 15.22
CA PHE A 239 -5.78 -17.35 16.60
C PHE A 239 -5.99 -18.51 17.60
N SER A 240 -5.44 -18.34 18.80
CA SER A 240 -5.66 -19.25 19.94
C SER A 240 -6.06 -18.45 21.18
N PRO A 241 -7.23 -18.73 21.80
CA PRO A 241 -8.26 -19.67 21.36
C PRO A 241 -8.83 -19.36 19.97
N ALA A 242 -9.35 -20.38 19.30
CA ALA A 242 -9.87 -20.23 17.94
C ALA A 242 -11.12 -19.33 17.90
N ILE A 243 -11.12 -18.36 16.98
CA ILE A 243 -12.32 -17.58 16.68
C ILE A 243 -13.29 -18.48 15.90
N THR A 244 -14.52 -18.63 16.40
CA THR A 244 -15.53 -19.55 15.83
C THR A 244 -16.62 -18.84 15.03
N ALA A 245 -16.74 -17.52 15.14
CA ALA A 245 -17.65 -16.70 14.34
C ALA A 245 -17.12 -15.26 14.26
N LEU A 246 -17.37 -14.59 13.13
CA LEU A 246 -17.03 -13.17 12.96
C LEU A 246 -18.16 -12.32 13.52
N THR A 247 -17.84 -11.41 14.44
CA THR A 247 -18.79 -10.45 15.02
C THR A 247 -18.44 -9.03 14.60
N ASP A 248 -19.45 -8.20 14.36
CA ASP A 248 -19.24 -6.82 13.92
C ASP A 248 -18.33 -6.06 14.90
N GLY A 249 -17.36 -5.31 14.36
CA GLY A 249 -16.36 -4.57 15.14
C GLY A 249 -15.21 -5.42 15.69
N MET A 250 -15.14 -6.73 15.39
CA MET A 250 -14.04 -7.59 15.82
C MET A 250 -12.70 -7.09 15.27
N VAL A 251 -11.72 -6.88 16.16
CA VAL A 251 -10.37 -6.43 15.81
C VAL A 251 -9.40 -7.60 15.87
N VAL A 252 -8.60 -7.77 14.82
CA VAL A 252 -7.50 -8.74 14.77
C VAL A 252 -6.22 -8.10 14.30
N TRP A 253 -5.11 -8.64 14.78
CA TRP A 253 -3.76 -8.28 14.36
C TRP A 253 -3.09 -9.47 13.70
N PHE A 254 -2.35 -9.24 12.63
CA PHE A 254 -1.50 -10.27 12.07
C PHE A 254 -0.20 -9.75 11.50
N LYS A 255 0.85 -10.55 11.57
CA LYS A 255 2.10 -10.27 10.87
C LYS A 255 2.01 -10.84 9.45
N ALA A 256 2.09 -9.99 8.43
CA ALA A 256 1.98 -10.40 7.04
C ALA A 256 3.24 -11.15 6.56
N LYS A 257 3.05 -12.29 5.90
CA LYS A 257 4.16 -13.06 5.29
C LYS A 257 4.57 -12.49 3.93
N THR A 258 3.61 -11.93 3.20
CA THR A 258 3.80 -11.44 1.83
C THR A 258 3.17 -10.05 1.65
N ALA A 259 3.77 -9.22 0.80
CA ALA A 259 3.18 -7.95 0.42
C ALA A 259 2.00 -8.17 -0.54
N ASN A 260 0.99 -7.29 -0.50
CA ASN A 260 -0.10 -7.33 -1.45
C ASN A 260 0.27 -6.58 -2.74
N THR A 261 -0.29 -7.02 -3.85
CA THR A 261 -0.13 -6.41 -5.18
C THR A 261 -1.47 -5.98 -5.79
N GLY A 262 -2.57 -6.17 -5.04
CA GLY A 262 -3.93 -5.83 -5.46
C GLY A 262 -4.95 -6.20 -4.40
N ALA A 263 -6.19 -6.44 -4.84
CA ALA A 263 -7.30 -6.82 -3.98
C ALA A 263 -6.95 -8.09 -3.19
N SER A 264 -7.23 -8.08 -1.89
CA SER A 264 -6.80 -9.12 -0.97
C SER A 264 -7.95 -9.70 -0.16
N THR A 265 -7.75 -10.87 0.43
CA THR A 265 -8.71 -11.51 1.35
C THR A 265 -8.01 -11.97 2.64
N LEU A 266 -8.76 -12.08 3.73
CA LEU A 266 -8.32 -12.67 5.00
C LEU A 266 -9.24 -13.82 5.40
N ASN A 267 -8.64 -14.98 5.67
CA ASN A 267 -9.31 -16.13 6.29
C ASN A 267 -8.85 -16.26 7.75
N VAL A 268 -9.80 -16.21 8.68
CA VAL A 268 -9.55 -16.32 10.13
C VAL A 268 -10.03 -17.68 10.59
N ASN A 269 -9.13 -18.47 11.20
CA ASN A 269 -9.42 -19.79 11.80
C ASN A 269 -10.21 -20.75 10.90
N GLY A 270 -10.11 -20.61 9.57
CA GLY A 270 -10.81 -21.46 8.60
C GLY A 270 -12.30 -21.13 8.41
N LEU A 271 -12.79 -19.98 8.89
CA LEU A 271 -14.18 -19.55 8.75
C LEU A 271 -14.58 -19.15 7.32
N GLY A 272 -13.60 -19.06 6.41
CA GLY A 272 -13.78 -18.66 5.02
C GLY A 272 -13.04 -17.36 4.69
N ALA A 273 -12.52 -17.26 3.47
CA ALA A 273 -11.83 -16.06 3.03
C ALA A 273 -12.83 -14.93 2.74
N SER A 274 -12.68 -13.81 3.45
CA SER A 274 -13.49 -12.60 3.23
C SER A 274 -12.64 -11.47 2.63
N PRO A 275 -13.22 -10.58 1.80
CA PRO A 275 -12.47 -9.46 1.22
C PRO A 275 -11.81 -8.57 2.26
N MET A 276 -10.64 -8.04 1.93
CA MET A 276 -9.98 -6.97 2.65
C MET A 276 -10.06 -5.67 1.85
N VAL A 277 -10.48 -4.60 2.53
CA VAL A 277 -10.64 -3.25 1.98
C VAL A 277 -9.86 -2.24 2.81
N GLY A 278 -9.49 -1.09 2.25
CA GLY A 278 -8.91 0.01 3.01
C GLY A 278 -9.96 0.81 3.79
N GLY A 279 -9.54 1.84 4.53
CA GLY A 279 -10.42 2.68 5.35
C GLY A 279 -11.57 3.37 4.59
N ALA A 280 -11.45 3.52 3.27
CA ALA A 280 -12.50 4.05 2.39
C ALA A 280 -13.48 2.96 1.87
N HIS A 281 -13.36 1.73 2.37
CA HIS A 281 -14.08 0.53 1.91
C HIS A 281 -13.81 0.15 0.44
N SER A 282 -12.73 0.67 -0.13
CA SER A 282 -12.24 0.29 -1.46
C SER A 282 -11.35 -0.94 -1.37
N ALA A 283 -11.35 -1.77 -2.42
CA ALA A 283 -10.42 -2.88 -2.54
C ALA A 283 -8.96 -2.38 -2.43
N LEU A 284 -8.10 -3.17 -1.79
CA LEU A 284 -6.67 -2.90 -1.75
C LEU A 284 -6.07 -2.87 -3.17
N GLN A 285 -5.06 -2.04 -3.40
CA GLN A 285 -4.49 -1.78 -4.72
C GLN A 285 -3.04 -2.28 -4.86
N GLY A 286 -2.37 -2.58 -3.75
CA GLY A 286 -0.98 -3.02 -3.69
C GLY A 286 -0.14 -2.08 -2.82
N GLY A 287 0.74 -2.67 -2.01
CA GLY A 287 1.64 -1.94 -1.11
C GLY A 287 1.00 -1.48 0.21
N GLU A 288 -0.30 -1.67 0.42
CA GLU A 288 -0.93 -1.42 1.73
C GLU A 288 -0.52 -2.44 2.79
N ILE A 289 -0.23 -3.67 2.38
CA ILE A 289 0.32 -4.73 3.22
C ILE A 289 1.75 -4.98 2.76
N VAL A 290 2.70 -4.92 3.70
CA VAL A 290 4.13 -5.15 3.43
C VAL A 290 4.63 -6.39 4.15
N VAL A 291 5.65 -7.04 3.59
CA VAL A 291 6.30 -8.21 4.21
C VAL A 291 6.76 -7.87 5.62
N ASN A 292 6.44 -8.73 6.59
CA ASN A 292 6.69 -8.55 8.02
C ASN A 292 5.95 -7.38 8.69
N GLY A 293 5.11 -6.63 7.96
CA GLY A 293 4.29 -5.58 8.52
C GLY A 293 3.23 -6.16 9.47
N LYS A 294 2.97 -5.43 10.57
CA LYS A 294 1.91 -5.76 11.52
C LYS A 294 0.62 -5.08 11.04
N CYS A 295 -0.36 -5.88 10.64
CA CYS A 295 -1.63 -5.45 10.09
C CYS A 295 -2.71 -5.44 11.18
N GLN A 296 -3.48 -4.36 11.29
CA GLN A 296 -4.72 -4.30 12.05
C GLN A 296 -5.91 -4.39 11.09
N ALA A 297 -6.77 -5.39 11.28
CA ALA A 297 -7.99 -5.56 10.51
C ALA A 297 -9.21 -5.55 11.42
N VAL A 298 -10.29 -4.92 10.98
CA VAL A 298 -11.57 -4.86 11.70
C VAL A 298 -12.67 -5.47 10.86
N TRP A 299 -13.40 -6.44 11.40
CA TRP A 299 -14.53 -7.04 10.71
C TRP A 299 -15.72 -6.08 10.69
N ARG A 300 -16.31 -5.90 9.52
CA ARG A 300 -17.51 -5.09 9.31
C ARG A 300 -18.59 -5.94 8.64
N ALA A 301 -19.63 -6.25 9.41
CA ALA A 301 -20.70 -7.15 8.96
C ALA A 301 -21.57 -6.54 7.86
N ASP A 302 -21.78 -5.22 7.89
CA ASP A 302 -22.58 -4.47 6.92
C ASP A 302 -22.01 -4.50 5.49
N ILE A 303 -20.68 -4.62 5.36
CA ILE A 303 -19.99 -4.76 4.08
C ILE A 303 -19.33 -6.14 3.88
N SER A 304 -19.58 -7.09 4.80
CA SER A 304 -19.04 -8.46 4.77
C SER A 304 -17.53 -8.52 4.46
N SER A 305 -16.76 -7.60 5.02
CA SER A 305 -15.35 -7.40 4.68
C SER A 305 -14.52 -7.03 5.91
N TRP A 306 -13.23 -7.37 5.84
CA TRP A 306 -12.22 -6.86 6.76
C TRP A 306 -11.74 -5.49 6.30
N VAL A 307 -11.83 -4.48 7.16
CA VAL A 307 -11.24 -3.17 6.93
C VAL A 307 -9.81 -3.16 7.47
N LEU A 308 -8.82 -3.04 6.60
CA LEU A 308 -7.43 -2.78 6.97
C LEU A 308 -7.33 -1.34 7.48
N ILE A 309 -7.07 -1.19 8.78
CA ILE A 309 -6.86 0.11 9.42
C ILE A 309 -5.43 0.58 9.17
N GLU A 310 -4.48 -0.32 9.39
CA GLU A 310 -3.07 -0.06 9.14
C GLU A 310 -2.30 -1.36 8.90
N CYS A 311 -1.18 -1.23 8.19
CA CYS A 311 -0.08 -2.16 8.24
C CYS A 311 1.18 -1.35 8.47
N THR A 312 1.95 -1.66 9.52
CA THR A 312 3.18 -0.90 9.82
C THR A 312 4.14 -0.93 8.63
N GLY A 313 4.50 0.24 8.11
CA GLY A 313 5.37 0.38 6.93
C GLY A 313 4.66 0.22 5.57
N GLY A 314 3.35 -0.04 5.55
CA GLY A 314 2.53 -0.08 4.35
C GLY A 314 1.96 1.28 3.97
N ALA A 315 1.56 1.41 2.71
CA ALA A 315 0.85 2.59 2.22
C ALA A 315 -0.57 2.66 2.81
N ILE A 316 -1.08 3.87 3.01
CA ILE A 316 -2.47 4.10 3.41
C ILE A 316 -3.27 4.52 2.18
N GLN A 317 -4.38 3.85 1.91
CA GLN A 317 -5.30 4.29 0.86
C GLN A 317 -5.96 5.61 1.25
N VAL A 318 -5.93 6.56 0.33
CA VAL A 318 -6.61 7.85 0.44
C VAL A 318 -7.83 7.81 -0.46
N ALA A 319 -9.02 8.18 0.03
CA ALA A 319 -10.21 8.35 -0.80
C ALA A 319 -10.11 9.63 -1.65
N ALA A 320 -10.96 9.79 -2.67
CA ALA A 320 -10.97 11.04 -3.43
C ALA A 320 -11.34 12.21 -2.51
N ALA A 321 -10.50 13.25 -2.49
CA ALA A 321 -10.77 14.50 -1.81
C ALA A 321 -12.03 15.17 -2.36
N THR A 322 -12.97 15.51 -1.48
CA THR A 322 -14.22 16.21 -1.81
C THR A 322 -14.34 17.54 -1.09
N GLN A 323 -13.37 17.86 -0.22
CA GLN A 323 -13.30 19.09 0.57
C GLN A 323 -11.87 19.63 0.55
N THR A 324 -11.71 20.92 0.84
CA THR A 324 -10.44 21.65 0.73
C THR A 324 -9.35 21.18 1.68
N GLN A 325 -9.70 20.48 2.77
CA GLN A 325 -8.75 19.95 3.75
C GLN A 325 -8.55 18.43 3.64
N HIS A 326 -9.11 17.79 2.61
CA HIS A 326 -8.86 16.37 2.36
C HIS A 326 -7.50 16.20 1.66
N ALA A 327 -6.79 15.13 1.98
CA ALA A 327 -5.62 14.72 1.21
C ALA A 327 -6.07 14.32 -0.21
N PRO A 328 -5.55 14.95 -1.28
CA PRO A 328 -5.89 14.56 -2.64
C PRO A 328 -5.16 13.27 -3.01
N GLN A 329 -5.86 12.38 -3.71
CA GLN A 329 -5.21 11.30 -4.43
C GLN A 329 -4.32 11.89 -5.54
N TYR A 330 -3.28 11.15 -5.96
CA TYR A 330 -2.40 11.58 -7.06
C TYR A 330 -3.17 11.95 -8.33
N GLY A 331 -4.26 11.24 -8.63
CA GLY A 331 -5.14 11.52 -9.79
C GLY A 331 -5.94 12.83 -9.68
N GLN A 332 -6.02 13.45 -8.51
CA GLN A 332 -6.70 14.74 -8.29
C GLN A 332 -5.75 15.93 -8.38
N LEU A 333 -4.44 15.69 -8.43
CA LEU A 333 -3.47 16.76 -8.62
C LEU A 333 -3.54 17.26 -10.08
N PRO A 334 -3.52 18.58 -10.34
CA PRO A 334 -3.51 19.11 -11.69
C PRO A 334 -2.31 18.58 -12.49
N GLN A 335 -2.57 17.84 -13.56
CA GLN A 335 -1.55 17.26 -14.43
C GLN A 335 -1.86 17.67 -15.89
N HIS A 336 -1.25 18.78 -16.32
CA HIS A 336 -1.44 19.36 -17.64
C HIS A 336 -0.12 19.90 -18.20
N GLY A 337 0.00 19.94 -19.53
CA GLY A 337 1.16 20.53 -20.20
C GLY A 337 2.48 19.79 -19.98
N GLN A 338 2.45 18.50 -19.65
CA GLN A 338 3.66 17.70 -19.41
C GLN A 338 4.25 17.16 -20.72
N CYS A 339 4.56 18.07 -21.64
CA CYS A 339 5.08 17.77 -22.96
C CYS A 339 5.92 18.90 -23.53
N ARG A 340 6.62 18.60 -24.63
CA ARG A 340 7.30 19.59 -25.46
C ARG A 340 7.16 19.23 -26.93
N LEU A 341 6.89 20.23 -27.77
CA LEU A 341 6.94 20.10 -29.22
C LEU A 341 8.37 20.39 -29.70
N SER A 342 8.90 19.56 -30.60
CA SER A 342 10.21 19.81 -31.24
C SER A 342 10.25 19.23 -32.65
N LEU A 343 11.28 19.60 -33.42
CA LEU A 343 11.59 18.93 -34.69
C LEU A 343 12.34 17.61 -34.42
N SER A 344 11.89 16.51 -35.03
CA SER A 344 12.55 15.21 -34.97
C SER A 344 12.32 14.43 -36.27
N GLY A 345 13.40 13.95 -36.90
CA GLY A 345 13.30 13.15 -38.12
C GLY A 345 12.56 13.83 -39.28
N GLY A 346 12.59 15.17 -39.36
CA GLY A 346 11.87 15.96 -40.38
C GLY A 346 10.41 16.25 -40.07
N ASN A 347 9.88 15.70 -38.97
CA ASN A 347 8.50 15.88 -38.52
C ASN A 347 8.46 16.68 -37.22
N LEU A 348 7.32 17.31 -36.92
CA LEU A 348 7.08 17.75 -35.55
C LEU A 348 6.85 16.53 -34.68
N LEU A 349 7.36 16.55 -33.45
CA LEU A 349 7.18 15.53 -32.45
C LEU A 349 6.70 16.18 -31.15
N LEU A 350 5.49 15.84 -30.72
CA LEU A 350 5.03 16.12 -29.37
C LEU A 350 5.44 14.96 -28.47
N ALA A 351 6.41 15.18 -27.59
CA ALA A 351 6.93 14.15 -26.70
C ALA A 351 6.63 14.44 -25.21
N PRO A 352 6.51 13.41 -24.37
CA PRO A 352 6.46 13.56 -22.91
C PRO A 352 7.66 14.36 -22.38
N TYR A 353 7.41 15.29 -21.47
CA TYR A 353 8.46 16.07 -20.80
C TYR A 353 7.96 16.53 -19.43
N ASN A 354 8.72 16.27 -18.36
CA ASN A 354 8.28 16.51 -16.96
C ASN A 354 6.96 15.80 -16.60
N GLY A 355 6.72 14.63 -17.18
CA GLY A 355 5.49 13.85 -17.10
C GLY A 355 4.95 13.52 -18.49
N ASN A 356 3.69 13.09 -18.58
CA ASN A 356 3.06 12.67 -19.85
C ASN A 356 1.55 12.97 -19.93
N LYS A 357 1.03 13.88 -19.12
CA LYS A 357 -0.38 14.25 -19.12
C LYS A 357 -0.65 15.55 -19.88
N LEU A 358 -1.71 15.51 -20.69
CA LEU A 358 -2.25 16.64 -21.45
C LEU A 358 -3.77 16.59 -21.39
N ILE A 359 -4.41 17.74 -21.16
CA ILE A 359 -5.87 17.83 -21.17
C ILE A 359 -6.28 18.09 -22.62
N ILE A 360 -7.21 17.30 -23.16
CA ILE A 360 -7.76 17.44 -24.52
C ILE A 360 -9.28 17.27 -24.43
N GLY A 361 -10.05 18.26 -24.89
CA GLY A 361 -11.52 18.22 -24.78
C GLY A 361 -12.01 18.15 -23.34
N GLY A 362 -11.31 18.82 -22.41
CA GLY A 362 -11.58 18.78 -20.96
C GLY A 362 -11.23 17.47 -20.26
N VAL A 363 -10.73 16.45 -20.97
CA VAL A 363 -10.36 15.15 -20.40
C VAL A 363 -8.85 15.02 -20.33
N MET A 364 -8.32 14.57 -19.19
CA MET A 364 -6.91 14.26 -19.03
C MET A 364 -6.53 13.01 -19.84
N ARG A 365 -5.60 13.17 -20.78
CA ARG A 365 -5.08 12.13 -21.67
C ARG A 365 -3.61 11.84 -21.36
N THR A 366 -3.17 10.64 -21.72
CA THR A 366 -1.77 10.22 -21.60
C THR A 366 -1.12 10.30 -22.96
N ILE A 367 -0.03 11.04 -23.07
CA ILE A 367 0.79 11.11 -24.27
C ILE A 367 1.57 9.79 -24.41
N PRO A 368 1.56 9.14 -25.59
CA PRO A 368 2.36 7.94 -25.83
C PRO A 368 3.84 8.17 -25.53
N ALA A 369 4.53 7.15 -25.00
CA ALA A 369 5.95 7.26 -24.66
C ALA A 369 6.84 7.60 -25.87
N ALA A 370 6.47 7.12 -27.06
CA ALA A 370 7.14 7.43 -28.32
C ALA A 370 6.86 8.87 -28.84
N GLY A 371 5.92 9.58 -28.21
CA GLY A 371 5.39 10.84 -28.71
C GLY A 371 4.44 10.68 -29.89
N ILE A 372 3.99 11.81 -30.44
CA ILE A 372 3.07 11.88 -31.58
C ILE A 372 3.72 12.76 -32.65
N SER A 373 3.81 12.24 -33.87
CA SER A 373 4.46 12.94 -34.98
C SER A 373 3.47 13.59 -35.93
N LEU A 374 3.83 14.77 -36.47
CA LEU A 374 3.14 15.42 -37.59
C LEU A 374 4.13 15.71 -38.72
N ALA A 375 3.87 15.18 -39.91
CA ALA A 375 4.65 15.46 -41.10
C ALA A 375 4.23 16.80 -41.74
N PRO A 376 5.13 17.49 -42.48
CA PRO A 376 4.80 18.75 -43.16
C PRO A 376 3.94 18.54 -44.42
N THR A 377 3.59 17.28 -44.76
CA THR A 377 2.84 16.92 -45.95
C THR A 377 1.49 17.63 -46.00
N GLY A 378 1.23 18.31 -47.13
CA GLY A 378 -0.02 19.04 -47.34
C GLY A 378 -0.08 20.42 -46.71
N LEU A 379 0.99 20.87 -46.03
CA LEU A 379 1.08 22.24 -45.52
C LEU A 379 1.58 23.20 -46.59
N THR A 380 1.08 24.43 -46.55
CA THR A 380 1.56 25.51 -47.41
C THR A 380 2.86 26.06 -46.82
N ALA A 381 3.92 26.13 -47.64
CA ALA A 381 5.15 26.78 -47.25
C ALA A 381 4.91 28.27 -46.92
N ALA A 382 5.78 28.85 -46.11
CA ALA A 382 5.71 30.24 -45.70
C ALA A 382 4.41 30.65 -44.96
N THR A 383 3.78 29.69 -44.27
CA THR A 383 2.52 29.90 -43.52
C THR A 383 2.71 29.52 -42.06
N THR A 384 2.29 30.37 -41.14
CA THR A 384 2.27 30.04 -39.70
C THR A 384 1.11 29.09 -39.42
N TYR A 385 1.43 27.96 -38.81
CA TYR A 385 0.45 27.00 -38.32
C TYR A 385 0.55 26.87 -36.81
N TYR A 386 -0.60 26.96 -36.15
CA TYR A 386 -0.75 26.49 -34.78
C TYR A 386 -0.89 24.98 -34.79
N VAL A 387 -0.25 24.33 -33.83
CA VAL A 387 -0.22 22.88 -33.70
C VAL A 387 -1.10 22.49 -32.52
N TYR A 388 -2.13 21.69 -32.79
CA TYR A 388 -3.07 21.23 -31.78
C TYR A 388 -3.00 19.71 -31.61
N ALA A 389 -3.11 19.25 -30.38
CA ALA A 389 -3.34 17.85 -30.06
C ALA A 389 -4.83 17.57 -29.90
N PHE A 390 -5.29 16.47 -30.46
CA PHE A 390 -6.68 16.01 -30.35
C PHE A 390 -6.78 14.48 -30.30
N MET A 391 -7.94 13.96 -29.94
CA MET A 391 -8.21 12.52 -29.97
C MET A 391 -8.98 12.16 -31.24
N ASN A 392 -8.37 11.32 -32.10
CA ASN A 392 -9.06 10.66 -33.21
C ASN A 392 -9.47 9.26 -32.76
N GLY A 393 -10.70 9.13 -32.25
CA GLY A 393 -11.12 7.93 -31.53
C GLY A 393 -10.27 7.71 -30.27
N ALA A 394 -9.55 6.59 -30.20
CA ALA A 394 -8.65 6.27 -29.08
C ALA A 394 -7.20 6.77 -29.29
N ALA A 395 -6.84 7.22 -30.50
CA ALA A 395 -5.48 7.65 -30.81
C ALA A 395 -5.32 9.16 -30.61
N MET A 396 -4.28 9.58 -29.88
CA MET A 396 -3.89 10.99 -29.83
C MET A 396 -3.16 11.36 -31.12
N THR A 397 -3.54 12.47 -31.75
CA THR A 397 -3.02 12.92 -33.04
C THR A 397 -2.75 14.43 -32.98
N LEU A 398 -1.90 14.91 -33.87
CA LEU A 398 -1.62 16.34 -34.06
C LEU A 398 -2.30 16.86 -35.34
N GLU A 399 -2.79 18.08 -35.30
CA GLU A 399 -3.18 18.84 -36.50
C GLU A 399 -2.41 20.16 -36.56
N ALA A 400 -2.11 20.61 -37.78
CA ALA A 400 -1.64 21.97 -38.05
C ALA A 400 -2.82 22.78 -38.62
N SER A 401 -3.05 23.96 -38.06
CA SER A 401 -4.20 24.80 -38.41
C SER A 401 -3.81 26.29 -38.45
N THR A 402 -4.41 27.03 -39.37
CA THR A 402 -4.29 28.50 -39.45
C THR A 402 -5.31 29.22 -38.58
N THR A 403 -6.34 28.52 -38.08
CA THR A 403 -7.21 29.04 -37.01
C THR A 403 -6.38 29.25 -35.75
N GLY A 404 -6.52 30.44 -35.14
CA GLY A 404 -5.83 30.80 -33.90
C GLY A 404 -6.31 30.04 -32.67
N HIS A 405 -5.79 30.44 -31.51
CA HIS A 405 -6.12 29.83 -30.21
C HIS A 405 -6.80 30.82 -29.25
N SER A 406 -7.44 30.27 -28.22
CA SER A 406 -8.06 31.02 -27.13
C SER A 406 -8.15 30.16 -25.87
N THR A 407 -8.09 30.79 -24.71
CA THR A 407 -8.28 30.11 -23.42
C THR A 407 -9.71 29.58 -23.31
N ASP A 408 -9.87 28.27 -23.09
CA ASP A 408 -11.17 27.67 -22.78
C ASP A 408 -11.64 28.14 -21.39
N ALA A 409 -12.81 28.76 -21.33
CA ALA A 409 -13.35 29.32 -20.10
C ALA A 409 -13.69 28.26 -19.03
N THR A 410 -13.89 27.01 -19.42
CA THR A 410 -14.24 25.91 -18.49
C THR A 410 -13.01 25.34 -17.80
N THR A 411 -11.93 25.15 -18.55
CA THR A 411 -10.73 24.42 -18.09
C THR A 411 -9.50 25.30 -17.89
N GLY A 412 -9.49 26.52 -18.44
CA GLY A 412 -8.32 27.39 -18.50
C GLY A 412 -7.24 26.94 -19.48
N VAL A 413 -7.50 25.89 -20.27
CA VAL A 413 -6.54 25.33 -21.24
C VAL A 413 -6.60 26.14 -22.54
N GLU A 414 -5.45 26.43 -23.14
CA GLU A 414 -5.40 27.01 -24.49
C GLU A 414 -5.85 25.99 -25.54
N VAL A 415 -6.89 26.35 -26.29
CA VAL A 415 -7.53 25.50 -27.30
C VAL A 415 -7.61 26.21 -28.63
N LYS A 416 -7.94 25.48 -29.70
CA LYS A 416 -8.27 26.08 -30.99
C LYS A 416 -9.49 26.98 -30.83
N THR A 417 -9.44 28.22 -31.34
CA THR A 417 -10.55 29.16 -31.22
C THR A 417 -11.82 28.56 -31.81
N GLY A 418 -12.86 28.45 -30.97
CA GLY A 418 -14.14 27.85 -31.34
C GLY A 418 -14.22 26.33 -31.25
N ASP A 419 -13.16 25.63 -30.83
CA ASP A 419 -13.14 24.16 -30.70
C ASP A 419 -12.28 23.66 -29.53
N ALA A 420 -12.93 23.44 -28.38
CA ALA A 420 -12.29 22.96 -27.15
C ALA A 420 -11.78 21.52 -27.21
N SER A 421 -12.10 20.75 -28.27
CA SER A 421 -11.58 19.38 -28.43
C SER A 421 -10.14 19.33 -28.96
N ARG A 422 -9.57 20.49 -29.32
CA ARG A 422 -8.18 20.66 -29.79
C ARG A 422 -7.40 21.52 -28.81
N THR A 423 -6.34 20.97 -28.24
CA THR A 423 -5.48 21.68 -27.27
C THR A 423 -4.22 22.19 -27.95
N LEU A 424 -3.88 23.46 -27.75
CA LEU A 424 -2.68 24.05 -28.31
C LEU A 424 -1.44 23.41 -27.69
N VAL A 425 -0.51 22.96 -28.53
CA VAL A 425 0.76 22.35 -28.08
C VAL A 425 1.99 23.04 -28.66
N GLY A 426 1.82 23.89 -29.67
CA GLY A 426 2.90 24.69 -30.21
C GLY A 426 2.54 25.40 -31.50
N MET A 427 3.55 25.87 -32.22
CA MET A 427 3.42 26.45 -33.55
C MET A 427 4.58 26.05 -34.45
N ALA A 428 4.35 26.07 -35.77
CA ALA A 428 5.37 25.78 -36.76
C ALA A 428 5.21 26.61 -38.03
N TYR A 429 6.32 26.87 -38.71
CA TYR A 429 6.35 27.58 -39.98
C TYR A 429 7.14 26.76 -41.02
N PRO A 430 6.44 26.07 -41.95
CA PRO A 430 7.09 25.26 -42.97
C PRO A 430 7.87 26.11 -43.98
N VAL A 431 9.12 25.73 -44.26
CA VAL A 431 9.93 26.30 -45.35
C VAL A 431 9.58 25.66 -46.70
N THR A 432 10.18 26.13 -47.79
CA THR A 432 10.00 25.54 -49.14
C THR A 432 10.29 24.03 -49.16
N GLY A 433 9.33 23.23 -49.62
CA GLY A 433 9.47 21.76 -49.60
C GLY A 433 8.16 20.97 -49.52
N PRO A 434 7.09 21.46 -48.84
CA PRO A 434 7.13 22.05 -47.50
C PRO A 434 7.96 21.20 -46.52
N ALA A 435 8.76 21.82 -45.67
CA ALA A 435 9.54 21.12 -44.64
C ALA A 435 9.57 21.90 -43.32
N PHE A 436 9.68 21.22 -42.19
CA PHE A 436 9.95 21.89 -40.92
C PHE A 436 11.44 22.14 -40.75
N ALA A 437 11.79 23.29 -40.17
CA ALA A 437 13.17 23.66 -39.90
C ALA A 437 13.32 24.21 -38.48
N ASP A 438 14.26 23.67 -37.73
CA ASP A 438 14.66 24.15 -36.41
C ASP A 438 16.17 23.98 -36.24
N ASN A 439 16.92 25.02 -36.60
CA ASN A 439 18.38 25.06 -36.60
C ASN A 439 18.87 26.43 -36.10
N TYR A 440 20.19 26.61 -36.01
CA TYR A 440 20.77 27.83 -35.43
C TYR A 440 20.31 29.13 -36.09
N GLN A 441 19.94 29.14 -37.37
CA GLN A 441 19.52 30.33 -38.08
C GLN A 441 18.00 30.42 -38.28
N GLN A 442 17.29 29.32 -38.05
CA GLN A 442 15.85 29.18 -38.26
C GLN A 442 15.23 28.47 -37.07
N ARG A 443 14.51 29.19 -36.21
CA ARG A 443 13.72 28.60 -35.10
C ARG A 443 12.24 28.64 -35.45
N LEU A 444 11.82 27.70 -36.30
CA LEU A 444 10.49 27.70 -36.91
C LEU A 444 9.57 26.61 -36.34
N VAL A 445 9.91 26.09 -35.16
CA VAL A 445 9.08 25.22 -34.33
C VAL A 445 9.17 25.73 -32.90
N LEU A 446 8.03 26.05 -32.28
CA LEU A 446 7.96 26.43 -30.86
C LEU A 446 6.97 25.56 -30.12
N SER A 447 7.30 25.23 -28.88
CA SER A 447 6.40 24.57 -27.96
C SER A 447 5.52 25.60 -27.24
N TRP A 448 4.28 25.22 -26.94
CA TRP A 448 3.44 26.00 -26.01
C TRP A 448 3.83 25.70 -24.55
N PHE A 449 4.04 24.42 -24.25
CA PHE A 449 4.40 23.96 -22.91
C PHE A 449 5.91 23.79 -22.73
N ASN A 450 6.38 23.97 -21.48
CA ASN A 450 7.78 23.80 -21.09
C ASN A 450 8.76 24.56 -21.99
N ARG A 451 8.44 25.82 -22.31
CA ARG A 451 9.27 26.70 -23.15
C ARG A 451 10.65 26.94 -22.53
N ARG A 452 11.66 27.15 -23.37
CA ARG A 452 13.04 27.47 -22.98
C ARG A 452 13.60 28.59 -23.86
N ASN A 453 14.63 29.29 -23.38
CA ASN A 453 15.34 30.23 -24.25
C ASN A 453 16.12 29.47 -25.33
N VAL A 454 15.93 29.85 -26.58
CA VAL A 454 16.58 29.27 -27.75
C VAL A 454 17.31 30.36 -28.54
N LEU A 455 18.56 30.08 -28.89
CA LEU A 455 19.41 30.95 -29.68
C LEU A 455 19.08 30.86 -31.17
N VAL A 456 18.92 32.01 -31.81
CA VAL A 456 18.93 32.18 -33.27
C VAL A 456 20.12 33.06 -33.62
N ALA A 457 20.94 32.65 -34.57
CA ALA A 457 22.13 33.37 -34.98
C ALA A 457 22.44 33.16 -36.47
N GLY A 458 22.91 34.23 -37.09
CA GLY A 458 23.35 34.29 -38.47
C GLY A 458 24.62 35.14 -38.59
N ASN A 459 25.45 34.84 -39.58
CA ASN A 459 26.66 35.58 -39.88
C ASN A 459 26.87 35.69 -41.39
N PHE A 460 27.66 36.67 -41.82
CA PHE A 460 28.03 36.75 -43.24
C PHE A 460 29.06 35.68 -43.62
N THR A 461 28.91 35.14 -44.83
CA THR A 461 29.88 34.19 -45.41
C THR A 461 31.02 34.88 -46.16
N ALA A 462 30.80 36.13 -46.55
CA ALA A 462 31.78 36.99 -47.20
C ALA A 462 31.61 38.45 -46.74
N GLY A 463 32.60 39.29 -47.01
CA GLY A 463 32.45 40.73 -46.76
C GLY A 463 31.27 41.33 -47.54
N ARG A 464 30.42 42.11 -46.88
CA ARG A 464 29.25 42.77 -47.49
C ARG A 464 29.49 44.27 -47.56
N SER A 465 29.52 44.81 -48.76
CA SER A 465 29.81 46.23 -49.00
C SER A 465 28.56 46.99 -49.42
N THR A 466 28.43 48.25 -49.00
CA THR A 466 27.40 49.15 -49.51
C THR A 466 27.91 50.60 -49.60
N THR A 467 27.39 51.32 -50.58
CA THR A 467 27.55 52.78 -50.74
C THR A 467 26.23 53.51 -50.43
N SER A 468 25.21 52.81 -49.96
CA SER A 468 23.89 53.38 -49.68
C SER A 468 23.97 54.42 -48.56
N SER A 469 23.38 55.59 -48.79
CA SER A 469 23.24 56.65 -47.78
C SER A 469 22.02 56.50 -46.88
N THR A 470 21.15 55.54 -47.19
CA THR A 470 19.97 55.18 -46.38
C THR A 470 20.07 53.73 -45.93
N PRO A 471 19.43 53.36 -44.80
CA PRO A 471 19.47 51.98 -44.30
C PRO A 471 19.03 50.99 -45.37
N THR A 472 19.91 50.05 -45.70
CA THR A 472 19.62 48.95 -46.62
C THR A 472 20.07 47.64 -46.00
N GLU A 473 19.35 46.57 -46.30
CA GLU A 473 19.78 45.23 -45.92
C GLU A 473 21.11 44.91 -46.61
N LEU A 474 22.11 44.56 -45.80
CA LEU A 474 23.46 44.31 -46.31
C LEU A 474 23.52 43.01 -47.10
N ASN A 475 22.88 41.96 -46.58
CA ASN A 475 22.64 40.71 -47.29
C ASN A 475 21.61 39.87 -46.53
N SER A 476 20.67 39.24 -47.24
CA SER A 476 19.64 38.40 -46.62
C SER A 476 20.17 37.10 -46.01
N GLU A 477 21.41 36.69 -46.31
CA GLU A 477 22.01 35.48 -45.73
C GLU A 477 22.18 35.55 -44.21
N ILE A 478 22.18 36.74 -43.60
CA ILE A 478 22.38 36.90 -42.15
C ILE A 478 21.07 36.81 -41.36
N ARG A 479 19.92 36.72 -42.06
CA ARG A 479 18.61 36.76 -41.42
C ARG A 479 18.47 35.66 -40.37
N ASN A 480 18.04 36.05 -39.18
CA ASN A 480 17.54 35.13 -38.17
C ASN A 480 16.03 34.98 -38.39
N ASN A 481 15.59 33.79 -38.77
CA ASN A 481 14.17 33.51 -38.97
C ASN A 481 13.63 32.81 -37.74
N PHE A 482 12.55 33.30 -37.16
CA PHE A 482 12.03 32.73 -35.93
C PHE A 482 10.53 32.95 -35.78
N LEU A 483 9.93 32.08 -35.00
CA LEU A 483 8.59 32.27 -34.48
C LEU A 483 8.66 32.98 -33.11
N CYS A 484 7.59 33.66 -32.72
CA CYS A 484 7.38 34.08 -31.33
C CYS A 484 5.89 34.07 -30.94
N TRP A 485 5.64 33.87 -29.65
CA TRP A 485 4.31 34.07 -29.03
C TRP A 485 4.09 35.55 -28.75
N GLY A 486 2.83 36.01 -28.80
CA GLY A 486 2.50 37.44 -28.59
C GLY A 486 2.66 37.92 -27.15
N ASP A 487 2.91 37.02 -26.20
CA ASP A 487 3.08 37.30 -24.77
C ASP A 487 4.54 37.48 -24.35
N GLU A 488 5.50 37.41 -25.29
CA GLU A 488 6.93 37.34 -24.99
C GLU A 488 7.78 38.32 -25.81
N ALA A 489 8.64 39.05 -25.12
CA ALA A 489 9.64 39.89 -25.77
C ALA A 489 10.83 39.06 -26.23
N ILE A 490 11.29 39.31 -27.46
CA ILE A 490 12.53 38.74 -28.00
C ILE A 490 13.71 39.65 -27.66
N ASN A 491 14.90 39.08 -27.43
CA ASN A 491 16.12 39.85 -27.26
C ASN A 491 16.99 39.72 -28.51
N MET A 492 17.50 40.84 -29.02
CA MET A 492 18.32 40.85 -30.23
C MET A 492 19.57 41.70 -30.02
N ASN A 493 20.67 41.29 -30.63
CA ASN A 493 21.92 42.02 -30.59
C ASN A 493 22.75 41.68 -31.83
N THR A 494 23.52 42.66 -32.31
CA THR A 494 24.52 42.45 -33.36
C THR A 494 25.88 42.88 -32.86
N TYR A 495 26.94 42.24 -33.36
CA TYR A 495 28.32 42.66 -33.14
C TYR A 495 29.18 42.27 -34.36
N GLY A 496 30.25 43.02 -34.60
CA GLY A 496 31.18 42.72 -35.69
C GLY A 496 32.17 43.82 -36.00
N ILE A 497 32.62 43.87 -37.26
CA ILE A 497 33.59 44.87 -37.75
C ILE A 497 33.12 45.42 -39.09
N VAL A 498 33.14 46.75 -39.22
CA VAL A 498 32.97 47.47 -40.49
C VAL A 498 34.27 48.16 -40.89
N THR A 499 34.64 48.06 -42.16
CA THR A 499 35.77 48.75 -42.77
C THR A 499 35.25 49.96 -43.54
N LEU A 500 35.70 51.16 -43.17
CA LEU A 500 35.37 52.42 -43.84
C LEU A 500 36.51 52.80 -44.79
N ALA A 501 36.24 52.87 -46.10
CA ALA A 501 37.26 53.02 -47.15
C ALA A 501 37.53 54.49 -47.57
N GLY A 502 36.97 55.46 -46.87
CA GLY A 502 37.02 56.88 -47.20
C GLY A 502 38.07 57.66 -46.40
N SER A 503 37.88 58.98 -46.41
CA SER A 503 38.66 59.95 -45.62
C SER A 503 38.12 60.10 -44.19
N PRO A 504 38.92 60.65 -43.25
CA PRO A 504 38.43 61.01 -41.91
C PRO A 504 37.11 61.79 -41.97
N GLY A 505 36.14 61.40 -41.14
CA GLY A 505 34.79 61.96 -41.13
C GLY A 505 33.73 61.12 -41.86
N GLN A 506 34.10 60.06 -42.58
CA GLN A 506 33.13 59.05 -43.05
C GLN A 506 32.44 58.39 -41.83
N GLN A 507 31.14 58.14 -41.96
CA GLN A 507 30.36 57.43 -40.96
C GLN A 507 29.71 56.22 -41.63
N ALA A 508 29.67 55.09 -40.93
CA ALA A 508 28.71 54.03 -41.22
C ALA A 508 27.79 53.83 -40.04
N SER A 509 26.58 53.37 -40.29
CA SER A 509 25.72 52.85 -39.26
C SER A 509 25.49 51.37 -39.50
N THR A 510 25.50 50.61 -38.42
CA THR A 510 25.13 49.20 -38.39
C THR A 510 23.97 49.05 -37.44
N GLY A 511 22.90 48.40 -37.88
CA GLY A 511 21.76 48.19 -37.00
C GLY A 511 20.90 47.00 -37.38
N ILE A 512 20.04 46.63 -36.44
CA ILE A 512 19.12 45.52 -36.57
C ILE A 512 17.82 46.08 -37.15
N ALA A 513 17.24 45.34 -38.08
CA ALA A 513 15.85 45.52 -38.48
C ALA A 513 15.06 44.25 -38.15
N VAL A 514 13.77 44.44 -37.88
CA VAL A 514 12.80 43.36 -37.71
C VAL A 514 11.75 43.53 -38.80
N ASP A 515 11.49 42.46 -39.56
CA ASP A 515 10.54 42.39 -40.67
C ASP A 515 10.67 43.50 -41.72
N SER A 516 11.85 44.11 -41.81
CA SER A 516 12.12 45.23 -42.69
C SER A 516 13.51 45.12 -43.29
N SER A 517 13.64 45.57 -44.53
CA SER A 517 14.92 45.70 -45.24
C SER A 517 15.43 47.15 -45.31
N SER A 518 14.71 48.11 -44.69
CA SER A 518 15.00 49.54 -44.81
C SER A 518 14.72 50.37 -43.55
N VAL A 519 14.07 49.79 -42.53
CA VAL A 519 13.75 50.48 -41.27
C VAL A 519 14.54 49.85 -40.15
N LEU A 520 15.35 50.67 -39.48
CA LEU A 520 16.13 50.27 -38.32
C LEU A 520 15.24 50.18 -37.08
N TYR A 521 15.40 49.08 -36.33
CA TYR A 521 14.83 48.91 -35.01
C TYR A 521 15.78 49.45 -33.93
N ASP A 522 17.07 49.13 -34.05
CA ASP A 522 18.14 49.66 -33.21
C ASP A 522 19.44 49.74 -34.03
N ALA A 523 20.32 50.70 -33.74
CA ALA A 523 21.53 50.92 -34.51
C ALA A 523 22.66 51.55 -33.70
N SER A 524 23.88 51.30 -34.14
CA SER A 524 25.07 52.04 -33.72
C SER A 524 25.67 52.79 -34.90
N ILE A 525 26.38 53.87 -34.59
CA ILE A 525 27.09 54.69 -35.56
C ILE A 525 28.59 54.52 -35.34
N GLN A 526 29.31 54.24 -36.41
CA GLN A 526 30.76 54.11 -36.48
C GLN A 526 31.35 55.33 -37.18
N TYR A 527 32.32 55.99 -36.55
CA TYR A 527 32.95 57.21 -37.04
C TYR A 527 34.42 56.98 -37.42
N GLN A 528 34.79 57.30 -38.65
CA GLN A 528 36.16 57.16 -39.14
C GLN A 528 37.06 58.30 -38.66
N ARG A 529 38.12 57.97 -37.91
CA ARG A 529 39.16 58.94 -37.50
C ARG A 529 40.35 58.99 -38.46
N ASP A 530 40.71 57.87 -39.06
CA ASP A 530 41.86 57.72 -39.97
C ASP A 530 41.43 57.09 -41.30
N THR A 531 42.15 57.32 -42.40
CA THR A 531 41.87 56.68 -43.70
C THR A 531 41.90 55.15 -43.59
N ASN A 532 40.96 54.47 -44.26
CA ASN A 532 40.84 52.99 -44.27
C ASN A 532 40.80 52.33 -42.87
N SER A 533 39.83 52.73 -42.03
CA SER A 533 39.72 52.22 -40.66
C SER A 533 38.82 50.99 -40.53
N ASN A 534 39.25 50.02 -39.71
CA ASN A 534 38.41 48.94 -39.20
C ASN A 534 37.82 49.34 -37.84
N ILE A 535 36.49 49.34 -37.74
CA ILE A 535 35.79 49.81 -36.54
C ILE A 535 34.86 48.70 -36.05
N GLY A 536 34.94 48.40 -34.75
CA GLY A 536 34.00 47.49 -34.10
C GLY A 536 32.58 48.06 -34.12
N THR A 537 31.61 47.19 -34.38
CA THR A 537 30.20 47.52 -34.33
C THR A 537 29.50 46.63 -33.30
N SER A 538 28.56 47.20 -32.56
CA SER A 538 27.66 46.50 -31.64
C SER A 538 26.41 47.34 -31.45
N THR A 539 25.25 46.71 -31.30
CA THR A 539 24.06 47.38 -30.75
C THR A 539 23.99 47.19 -29.24
N VAL A 540 23.22 48.03 -28.55
CA VAL A 540 22.84 47.77 -27.15
C VAL A 540 21.77 46.67 -27.21
N GLY A 541 21.82 45.65 -26.35
CA GLY A 541 20.87 44.54 -26.42
C GLY A 541 19.42 45.07 -26.42
N THR A 542 18.70 44.82 -27.51
CA THR A 542 17.38 45.42 -27.75
C THR A 542 16.29 44.37 -27.55
N SER A 543 15.18 44.77 -26.91
CA SER A 543 14.03 43.91 -26.69
C SER A 543 12.84 44.38 -27.52
N ALA A 544 12.17 43.46 -28.20
CA ALA A 544 10.97 43.76 -28.98
C ALA A 544 9.82 42.86 -28.57
N LEU A 545 8.67 43.45 -28.27
CA LEU A 545 7.41 42.72 -28.20
C LEU A 545 6.83 42.71 -29.61
N LEU A 546 6.90 41.55 -30.26
CA LEU A 546 6.40 41.39 -31.62
C LEU A 546 4.98 40.83 -31.60
N SER A 547 4.30 40.93 -32.73
CA SER A 547 3.08 40.16 -32.94
C SER A 547 3.37 38.66 -32.84
N GLU A 548 2.35 37.87 -32.58
CA GLU A 548 2.49 36.43 -32.63
C GLU A 548 2.70 35.94 -34.06
N GLY A 549 3.63 35.00 -34.25
CA GLY A 549 3.84 34.33 -35.52
C GLY A 549 5.28 34.43 -36.02
N PHE A 550 5.44 34.45 -37.34
CA PHE A 550 6.73 34.44 -38.01
C PHE A 550 7.30 35.84 -38.13
N HIS A 551 8.58 35.94 -37.76
CA HIS A 551 9.36 37.15 -37.85
C HIS A 551 10.76 36.83 -38.38
N PHE A 552 11.41 37.84 -38.95
CA PHE A 552 12.85 37.78 -39.18
C PHE A 552 13.52 39.03 -38.65
N SER A 553 14.73 38.85 -38.12
CA SER A 553 15.65 39.97 -37.90
C SER A 553 16.77 39.92 -38.94
N THR A 554 17.25 41.09 -39.34
CA THR A 554 18.35 41.24 -40.31
C THR A 554 19.28 42.36 -39.92
N LEU A 555 20.42 42.46 -40.61
CA LEU A 555 21.40 43.52 -40.43
C LEU A 555 21.27 44.55 -41.56
N LEU A 556 20.94 45.79 -41.20
CA LEU A 556 20.99 46.92 -42.11
C LEU A 556 22.29 47.71 -41.90
N GLY A 557 22.77 48.31 -42.98
CA GLY A 557 23.87 49.25 -42.92
C GLY A 557 23.70 50.37 -43.94
N TYR A 558 24.31 51.51 -43.63
CA TYR A 558 24.39 52.66 -44.53
C TYR A 558 25.63 53.50 -44.21
N VAL A 559 26.04 54.35 -45.15
CA VAL A 559 27.30 55.10 -45.10
C VAL A 559 27.10 56.54 -45.55
N SER A 560 27.78 57.50 -44.92
CA SER A 560 27.63 58.92 -45.25
C SER A 560 28.29 59.33 -46.57
N ALA A 561 29.31 58.59 -47.01
CA ALA A 561 30.05 58.77 -48.27
C ALA A 561 30.90 57.52 -48.56
N SER A 562 31.41 57.36 -49.79
CA SER A 562 32.30 56.26 -50.19
C SER A 562 31.72 54.86 -49.89
N ASN A 563 32.56 53.81 -49.82
CA ASN A 563 32.13 52.44 -49.51
C ASN A 563 32.40 52.08 -48.05
N ALA A 564 31.53 51.27 -47.46
CA ALA A 564 31.73 50.59 -46.19
C ALA A 564 31.56 49.08 -46.36
N THR A 565 32.41 48.27 -45.73
CA THR A 565 32.41 46.80 -45.84
C THR A 565 32.28 46.13 -44.49
N TRP A 566 31.20 45.40 -44.27
CA TRP A 566 30.99 44.57 -43.10
C TRP A 566 31.70 43.23 -43.30
N SER A 567 32.64 42.92 -42.42
CA SER A 567 33.41 41.67 -42.46
C SER A 567 32.56 40.41 -42.22
N THR A 568 33.13 39.24 -42.47
CA THR A 568 32.56 37.93 -42.11
C THR A 568 32.36 37.75 -40.60
N ASN A 569 32.96 38.60 -39.76
CA ASN A 569 32.83 38.57 -38.31
C ASN A 569 31.60 39.35 -37.80
N ASN A 570 30.68 39.75 -38.68
CA ASN A 570 29.41 40.34 -38.26
C ASN A 570 28.40 39.22 -37.96
N PHE A 571 27.92 39.21 -36.72
CA PHE A 571 26.97 38.25 -36.19
C PHE A 571 25.69 38.98 -35.78
N LEU A 572 24.56 38.46 -36.24
CA LEU A 572 23.25 38.81 -35.74
C LEU A 572 22.77 37.70 -34.82
N LYS A 573 22.40 38.06 -33.60
CA LYS A 573 21.92 37.13 -32.58
C LYS A 573 20.54 37.54 -32.10
N SER A 574 19.70 36.55 -31.86
CA SER A 574 18.39 36.70 -31.23
C SER A 574 18.17 35.57 -30.22
N ILE A 575 17.50 35.86 -29.12
CA ILE A 575 17.05 34.87 -28.13
C ILE A 575 15.53 34.96 -28.11
N ILE A 576 14.89 33.84 -28.41
CA ILE A 576 13.44 33.65 -28.32
C ILE A 576 13.15 32.62 -27.21
N ARG A 577 11.90 32.57 -26.74
CA ARG A 577 11.45 31.43 -25.94
C ARG A 577 10.77 30.41 -26.86
N GLY A 578 11.38 29.24 -27.00
CA GLY A 578 10.90 28.14 -27.84
C GLY A 578 10.41 26.93 -27.09
#